data_AF-A0A6J2XA89-F1
#
_entry.id   AF-A0A6J2XA89-F1
#
_cell.length_a   1.000
_cell.length_b   1.000
_cell.length_c   1.000
_cell.angle_alpha   90.00
_cell.angle_beta   90.00
_cell.angle_gamma   90.00
#
_symmetry.space_group_name_H-M   'P 1'
#
loop_
_entity.id
_entity.type
_entity.pdbx_description
1 polymer ?
#
loop_
_entity_poly.entity_id
_entity_poly.type
_entity_poly.pdbx_seq_one_letter_code
_entity_poly.pdbx_strand_id
1 'polypeptide(L)'
;MTAGKAAKGVAALSRLMANTIGPKSSKRRLLMSTVQSVLLYGAEIWAVVLSKEKYRKRLAQVQRQAALRVASSYRTVSEPAVLVIAGIAPIALLARERYAIYQRITELNQKEVKKEEINRTYEAWQRLWEQESRGRWTARLIKSVKTWTQREHGEINYYLTQFLAATAIFYRILKK
;
A
#
# COMPACT_ATOMS: atom_id res chain seq x y z
N MET A 1 4.45 -18.21 7.62
CA MET A 1 3.21 -18.37 8.42
C MET A 1 2.31 -17.13 8.37
N THR A 2 2.87 -15.92 8.55
CA THR A 2 2.15 -14.62 8.54
C THR A 2 1.37 -14.33 7.25
N ALA A 3 1.97 -14.53 6.07
CA ALA A 3 1.32 -14.26 4.78
C ALA A 3 0.00 -15.04 4.58
N GLY A 4 -0.05 -16.30 5.02
CA GLY A 4 -1.26 -17.13 4.91
C GLY A 4 -2.39 -16.64 5.83
N LYS A 5 -2.06 -16.25 7.07
CA LYS A 5 -3.02 -15.68 8.01
C LYS A 5 -3.56 -14.33 7.53
N ALA A 6 -2.67 -13.46 7.05
CA ALA A 6 -3.03 -12.18 6.45
C ALA A 6 -3.95 -12.36 5.22
N ALA A 7 -3.65 -13.31 4.34
CA ALA A 7 -4.48 -13.59 3.16
C ALA A 7 -5.91 -14.00 3.55
N LYS A 8 -6.09 -14.85 4.58
CA LYS A 8 -7.42 -15.19 5.12
C LYS A 8 -8.15 -13.96 5.64
N GLY A 9 -7.44 -13.08 6.35
CA GLY A 9 -7.98 -11.79 6.82
C GLY A 9 -8.45 -10.90 5.66
N VAL A 10 -7.62 -10.73 4.62
CA VAL A 10 -8.00 -9.99 3.40
C VAL A 10 -9.24 -10.58 2.75
N ALA A 11 -9.33 -11.91 2.64
CA ALA A 11 -10.48 -12.58 2.03
C ALA A 11 -11.78 -12.38 2.84
N ALA A 12 -11.71 -12.42 4.16
CA ALA A 12 -12.85 -12.12 5.03
C ALA A 12 -13.30 -10.67 4.87
N LEU A 13 -12.38 -9.71 4.99
CA LEU A 13 -12.68 -8.28 4.86
C LEU A 13 -13.16 -7.89 3.46
N SER A 14 -12.65 -8.55 2.42
CA SER A 14 -13.05 -8.28 1.03
C SER A 14 -14.55 -8.46 0.80
N ARG A 15 -15.19 -9.40 1.53
CA ARG A 15 -16.64 -9.65 1.42
C ARG A 15 -17.48 -8.48 1.94
N LEU A 16 -16.94 -7.66 2.83
CA LEU A 16 -17.60 -6.46 3.38
C LEU A 16 -17.32 -5.20 2.55
N MET A 17 -16.51 -5.30 1.50
CA MET A 17 -15.92 -4.16 0.78
C MET A 17 -16.21 -4.19 -0.72
N ALA A 18 -17.48 -4.33 -1.09
CA ALA A 18 -17.93 -4.23 -2.49
C ALA A 18 -17.43 -2.93 -3.14
N ASN A 19 -16.99 -2.97 -4.39
CA ASN A 19 -16.26 -1.83 -4.99
C ASN A 19 -17.11 -0.55 -5.07
N THR A 20 -18.40 -0.64 -5.42
CA THR A 20 -19.28 0.50 -5.69
C THR A 20 -20.14 0.94 -4.50
N ILE A 21 -20.67 -0.01 -3.71
CA ILE A 21 -21.63 0.25 -2.62
C ILE A 21 -21.00 -0.06 -1.23
N GLY A 22 -19.67 -0.17 -1.17
CA GLY A 22 -18.98 -0.51 0.07
C GLY A 22 -18.55 0.72 0.89
N PRO A 23 -17.84 0.48 2.01
CA PRO A 23 -17.35 1.54 2.89
C PRO A 23 -16.45 2.55 2.19
N LYS A 24 -16.36 3.76 2.74
CA LYS A 24 -15.39 4.79 2.35
C LYS A 24 -13.95 4.31 2.48
N SER A 25 -13.04 4.85 1.66
CA SER A 25 -11.63 4.41 1.63
C SER A 25 -10.90 4.59 2.95
N SER A 26 -11.25 5.59 3.77
CA SER A 26 -10.76 5.74 5.14
C SER A 26 -11.08 4.52 6.01
N LYS A 27 -12.36 4.10 6.05
CA LYS A 27 -12.81 2.90 6.78
C LYS A 27 -12.15 1.63 6.24
N ARG A 28 -11.99 1.52 4.91
CA ARG A 28 -11.30 0.38 4.30
C ARG A 28 -9.83 0.31 4.69
N ARG A 29 -9.14 1.46 4.72
CA ARG A 29 -7.74 1.59 5.14
C ARG A 29 -7.58 1.18 6.60
N LEU A 30 -8.49 1.62 7.47
CA LEU A 30 -8.51 1.21 8.88
C LEU A 30 -8.62 -0.31 9.01
N LEU A 31 -9.57 -0.92 8.31
CA LEU A 31 -9.75 -2.38 8.31
C LEU A 31 -8.53 -3.11 7.75
N MET A 32 -7.92 -2.62 6.67
CA MET A 32 -6.71 -3.22 6.09
C MET A 32 -5.43 -2.96 6.89
N SER A 33 -5.43 -2.00 7.82
CA SER A 33 -4.31 -1.81 8.74
C SER A 33 -4.09 -3.05 9.62
N THR A 34 -5.15 -3.77 9.98
CA THR A 34 -5.07 -5.03 10.73
C THR A 34 -4.31 -6.12 9.95
N VAL A 35 -4.61 -6.27 8.67
CA VAL A 35 -3.90 -7.18 7.76
C VAL A 35 -2.44 -6.78 7.65
N GLN A 36 -2.16 -5.49 7.49
CA GLN A 36 -0.81 -4.98 7.38
C GLN A 36 0.01 -5.28 8.65
N SER A 37 -0.59 -5.12 9.84
CA SER A 37 0.03 -5.50 11.12
C SER A 37 0.32 -6.99 11.19
N VAL A 38 -0.58 -7.85 10.70
CA VAL A 38 -0.33 -9.31 10.63
C VAL A 38 0.79 -9.65 9.65
N LEU A 39 0.87 -8.94 8.50
CA LEU A 39 1.95 -9.13 7.54
C LEU A 39 3.31 -8.72 8.10
N LEU A 40 3.34 -7.62 8.85
CA LEU A 40 4.56 -7.05 9.46
C LEU A 40 4.90 -7.65 10.82
N TYR A 41 4.13 -8.63 11.30
CA TYR A 41 4.39 -9.27 12.58
C TYR A 41 5.77 -9.95 12.56
N GLY A 42 6.63 -9.60 13.50
CA GLY A 42 8.01 -10.10 13.58
C GLY A 42 8.94 -9.56 12.49
N ALA A 43 8.58 -8.46 11.81
CA ALA A 43 9.39 -7.88 10.74
C ALA A 43 10.82 -7.56 11.19
N GLU A 44 11.00 -7.18 12.44
CA GLU A 44 12.29 -6.98 13.10
C GLU A 44 13.22 -8.20 13.03
N ILE A 45 12.69 -9.42 12.87
CA ILE A 45 13.49 -10.64 12.74
C ILE A 45 13.68 -11.02 11.27
N TRP A 46 12.59 -11.04 10.48
CA TRP A 46 12.65 -11.58 9.11
C TRP A 46 12.92 -10.53 8.02
N ALA A 47 12.96 -9.23 8.32
CA ALA A 47 13.24 -8.21 7.29
C ALA A 47 14.60 -8.43 6.60
N VAL A 48 15.59 -8.98 7.30
CA VAL A 48 16.93 -9.28 6.77
C VAL A 48 16.87 -10.35 5.65
N VAL A 49 15.97 -11.32 5.76
CA VAL A 49 15.82 -12.40 4.77
C VAL A 49 14.96 -12.01 3.55
N LEU A 50 14.49 -10.76 3.49
CA LEU A 50 13.69 -10.26 2.37
C LEU A 50 14.48 -10.05 1.08
N SER A 51 15.80 -10.24 1.11
CA SER A 51 16.65 -10.34 -0.08
C SER A 51 16.18 -11.46 -1.02
N LYS A 52 15.57 -12.52 -0.47
CA LYS A 52 15.00 -13.62 -1.23
C LYS A 52 13.70 -13.19 -1.92
N GLU A 53 13.76 -13.10 -3.24
CA GLU A 53 12.65 -12.62 -4.08
C GLU A 53 11.34 -13.39 -3.87
N LYS A 54 11.41 -14.71 -3.68
CA LYS A 54 10.23 -15.58 -3.47
C LYS A 54 9.37 -15.12 -2.28
N TYR A 55 9.98 -14.79 -1.14
CA TYR A 55 9.24 -14.35 0.04
C TYR A 55 8.68 -12.94 -0.14
N ARG A 56 9.48 -12.06 -0.75
CA ARG A 56 9.05 -10.70 -1.10
C ARG A 56 7.81 -10.71 -2.00
N LYS A 57 7.83 -11.50 -3.08
CA LYS A 57 6.70 -11.65 -4.02
C LYS A 57 5.43 -12.15 -3.31
N ARG A 58 5.55 -13.13 -2.42
CA ARG A 58 4.41 -13.67 -1.68
C ARG A 58 3.76 -12.63 -0.75
N LEU A 59 4.57 -11.85 -0.03
CA LEU A 59 4.08 -10.77 0.82
C LEU A 59 3.45 -9.64 0.01
N ALA A 60 4.12 -9.22 -1.07
CA ALA A 60 3.63 -8.20 -1.99
C ALA A 60 2.29 -8.58 -2.61
N GLN A 61 2.09 -9.85 -2.97
CA GLN A 61 0.81 -10.34 -3.49
C GLN A 61 -0.34 -10.16 -2.49
N VAL A 62 -0.15 -10.49 -1.21
CA VAL A 62 -1.18 -10.31 -0.18
C VAL A 62 -1.44 -8.83 0.07
N GLN A 63 -0.37 -8.03 0.14
CA GLN A 63 -0.50 -6.57 0.29
C GLN A 63 -1.26 -5.95 -0.89
N ARG A 64 -0.97 -6.38 -2.12
CA ARG A 64 -1.69 -5.93 -3.31
C ARG A 64 -3.17 -6.23 -3.23
N GLN A 65 -3.56 -7.43 -2.78
CA GLN A 65 -4.98 -7.77 -2.60
C GLN A 65 -5.66 -6.84 -1.58
N ALA A 66 -4.98 -6.51 -0.49
CA ALA A 66 -5.46 -5.53 0.48
C ALA A 66 -5.61 -4.13 -0.15
N ALA A 67 -4.58 -3.67 -0.86
CA ALA A 67 -4.56 -2.35 -1.51
C ALA A 67 -5.66 -2.22 -2.58
N LEU A 68 -5.91 -3.27 -3.36
CA LEU A 68 -7.02 -3.31 -4.34
C LEU A 68 -8.36 -2.99 -3.68
N ARG A 69 -8.60 -3.54 -2.48
CA ARG A 69 -9.82 -3.28 -1.71
C ARG A 69 -9.87 -1.88 -1.14
N VAL A 70 -8.77 -1.38 -0.57
CA VAL A 70 -8.70 0.01 -0.06
C VAL A 70 -9.03 1.01 -1.15
N ALA A 71 -8.48 0.80 -2.35
CA ALA A 71 -8.73 1.66 -3.49
C ALA A 71 -10.09 1.39 -4.18
N SER A 72 -10.82 0.30 -3.89
CA SER A 72 -11.96 -0.14 -4.71
C SER A 72 -11.60 -0.32 -6.20
N SER A 73 -10.37 -0.78 -6.47
CA SER A 73 -9.84 -0.97 -7.84
C SER A 73 -10.06 -2.39 -8.36
N TYR A 74 -9.94 -2.55 -9.68
CA TYR A 74 -9.98 -3.87 -10.31
C TYR A 74 -8.65 -4.60 -10.23
N ARG A 75 -8.70 -5.93 -10.30
CA ARG A 75 -7.53 -6.83 -10.30
C ARG A 75 -6.53 -6.59 -11.45
N THR A 76 -6.89 -5.81 -12.47
CA THR A 76 -6.03 -5.46 -13.61
C THR A 76 -5.06 -4.32 -13.30
N VAL A 77 -5.33 -3.54 -12.24
CA VAL A 77 -4.44 -2.43 -11.85
C VAL A 77 -3.11 -2.99 -11.34
N SER A 78 -2.00 -2.43 -11.83
CA SER A 78 -0.65 -2.86 -11.43
C SER A 78 -0.42 -2.68 -9.93
N GLU A 79 0.41 -3.54 -9.34
CA GLU A 79 0.82 -3.43 -7.93
C GLU A 79 1.32 -2.04 -7.52
N PRO A 80 2.32 -1.45 -8.18
CA PRO A 80 2.86 -0.16 -7.77
C PRO A 80 1.82 0.96 -7.85
N ALA A 81 0.98 0.97 -8.91
CA ALA A 81 -0.09 1.96 -9.05
C ALA A 81 -1.13 1.83 -7.94
N VAL A 82 -1.61 0.62 -7.62
CA VAL A 82 -2.63 0.46 -6.59
C VAL A 82 -2.09 0.79 -5.20
N LEU A 83 -0.83 0.52 -4.92
CA LEU A 83 -0.18 0.91 -3.66
C LEU A 83 -0.13 2.43 -3.51
N VAL A 84 0.24 3.16 -4.57
CA VAL A 84 0.23 4.63 -4.59
C VAL A 84 -1.18 5.18 -4.44
N ILE A 85 -2.14 4.69 -5.23
CA ILE A 85 -3.54 5.12 -5.11
C ILE A 85 -4.03 4.86 -3.69
N ALA A 86 -3.85 3.65 -3.17
CA ALA A 86 -4.24 3.29 -1.82
C ALA A 86 -3.45 4.05 -0.75
N GLY A 87 -2.35 4.73 -1.05
CA GLY A 87 -1.50 5.41 -0.05
C GLY A 87 -0.89 4.41 0.93
N ILE A 88 -0.41 3.26 0.44
CA ILE A 88 0.20 2.20 1.23
C ILE A 88 1.60 1.95 0.67
N ALA A 89 2.63 2.18 1.48
CA ALA A 89 4.01 1.91 1.07
C ALA A 89 4.25 0.41 0.82
N PRO A 90 5.13 0.04 -0.13
CA PRO A 90 5.48 -1.36 -0.38
C PRO A 90 5.93 -2.09 0.89
N ILE A 91 5.47 -3.33 1.06
CA ILE A 91 5.71 -4.15 2.26
C ILE A 91 7.21 -4.30 2.58
N ALA A 92 8.05 -4.35 1.54
CA ALA A 92 9.49 -4.45 1.70
C ALA A 92 10.10 -3.22 2.38
N LEU A 93 9.60 -2.02 2.06
CA LEU A 93 10.05 -0.79 2.72
C LEU A 93 9.52 -0.73 4.15
N LEU A 94 8.24 -1.06 4.36
CA LEU A 94 7.66 -1.10 5.70
C LEU A 94 8.35 -2.10 6.63
N ALA A 95 8.79 -3.25 6.11
CA ALA A 95 9.56 -4.21 6.88
C ALA A 95 10.94 -3.65 7.27
N ARG A 96 11.64 -2.97 6.34
CA ARG A 96 12.92 -2.30 6.62
C ARG A 96 12.77 -1.17 7.62
N GLU A 97 11.71 -0.37 7.52
CA GLU A 97 11.39 0.68 8.49
C GLU A 97 11.25 0.09 9.90
N ARG A 98 10.48 -1.00 10.05
CA ARG A 98 10.31 -1.67 11.35
C ARG A 98 11.62 -2.24 11.90
N TYR A 99 12.43 -2.82 11.02
CA TYR A 99 13.75 -3.33 11.38
C TYR A 99 14.68 -2.21 11.87
N ALA A 100 14.78 -1.11 11.13
CA ALA A 100 15.63 0.02 11.49
C ALA A 100 15.20 0.68 12.81
N ILE A 101 13.89 0.87 13.02
CA ILE A 101 13.35 1.36 14.29
C ILE A 101 13.70 0.41 15.44
N TYR A 102 13.56 -0.90 15.23
CA TYR A 102 13.86 -1.90 16.26
C TYR A 102 15.35 -1.93 16.64
N GLN A 103 16.26 -1.79 15.68
CA GLN A 103 17.69 -1.71 15.95
C GLN A 103 18.07 -0.50 16.82
N ARG A 104 17.27 0.57 16.76
CA ARG A 104 17.51 1.85 17.45
C ARG A 104 16.58 2.02 18.65
N ILE A 105 15.98 0.94 19.17
CA ILE A 105 14.98 0.99 20.25
C ILE A 105 15.52 1.52 21.58
N THR A 106 16.84 1.47 21.79
CA THR A 106 17.51 1.95 23.01
C THR A 106 17.79 3.45 22.97
N GLU A 107 17.62 4.13 21.83
CA GLU A 107 17.84 5.57 21.73
C GLU A 107 16.78 6.36 22.52
N LEU A 108 17.17 7.45 23.18
CA LEU A 108 16.27 8.25 24.02
C LEU A 108 15.15 8.92 23.20
N ASN A 109 15.43 9.31 21.96
CA ASN A 109 14.50 10.07 21.09
C ASN A 109 13.71 9.19 20.11
N GLN A 110 13.00 8.18 20.62
CA GLN A 110 12.22 7.24 19.80
C GLN A 110 11.25 7.89 18.80
N LYS A 111 10.66 9.04 19.16
CA LYS A 111 9.76 9.79 18.27
C LYS A 111 10.49 10.35 17.05
N GLU A 112 11.71 10.85 17.23
CA GLU A 112 12.52 11.40 16.15
C GLU A 112 13.05 10.30 15.24
N VAL A 113 13.55 9.21 15.83
CA VAL A 113 13.98 8.00 15.09
C VAL A 113 12.86 7.49 14.20
N LYS A 114 11.65 7.35 14.74
CA LYS A 114 10.48 6.92 13.96
C LYS A 114 10.16 7.88 12.82
N LYS A 115 10.23 9.20 13.06
CA LYS A 115 9.97 10.22 12.03
C LYS A 115 11.03 10.20 10.93
N GLU A 116 12.29 10.01 11.29
CA GLU A 116 13.41 9.86 10.38
C GLU A 116 13.22 8.64 9.48
N GLU A 117 12.95 7.47 10.06
CA GLU A 117 12.75 6.23 9.30
C GLU A 117 11.52 6.29 8.38
N ILE A 118 10.43 6.91 8.84
CA ILE A 118 9.25 7.16 7.97
C ILE A 118 9.64 8.04 6.78
N ASN A 119 10.44 9.10 6.98
CA ASN A 119 10.89 9.95 5.88
C ASN A 119 11.77 9.17 4.89
N ARG A 120 12.71 8.36 5.39
CA ARG A 120 13.54 7.46 4.57
C ARG A 120 12.69 6.49 3.76
N THR A 121 11.63 5.93 4.36
CA THR A 121 10.65 5.07 3.68
C THR A 121 9.98 5.82 2.52
N TYR A 122 9.50 7.05 2.75
CA TYR A 122 8.85 7.84 1.70
C TYR A 122 9.81 8.19 0.56
N GLU A 123 11.06 8.55 0.85
CA GLU A 123 12.08 8.83 -0.17
C GLU A 123 12.44 7.59 -0.99
N ALA A 124 12.59 6.43 -0.33
CA ALA A 124 12.83 5.17 -1.02
C ALA A 124 11.61 4.77 -1.87
N TRP A 125 10.40 5.00 -1.37
CA TRP A 125 9.17 4.73 -2.11
C TRP A 125 9.03 5.63 -3.34
N GLN A 126 9.31 6.93 -3.20
CA GLN A 126 9.29 7.88 -4.30
C GLN A 126 10.29 7.47 -5.39
N ARG A 127 11.53 7.11 -5.03
CA ARG A 127 12.54 6.61 -5.98
C ARG A 127 12.09 5.35 -6.71
N LEU A 128 11.53 4.38 -5.99
CA LEU A 128 10.97 3.17 -6.61
C LEU A 128 9.82 3.49 -7.56
N TRP A 129 9.00 4.48 -7.23
CA TRP A 129 7.87 4.90 -8.06
C TRP A 129 8.32 5.58 -9.35
N GLU A 130 9.34 6.42 -9.27
CA GLU A 130 9.90 7.13 -10.44
C GLU A 130 10.54 6.17 -11.45
N GLN A 131 11.23 5.13 -10.94
CA GLN A 131 11.89 4.09 -11.74
C GLN A 131 10.93 3.04 -12.31
N GLU A 132 9.71 2.97 -11.80
CA GLU A 132 8.74 1.96 -12.22
C GLU A 132 8.08 2.35 -13.56
N SER A 133 7.98 1.35 -14.44
CA SER A 133 7.37 1.49 -15.77
C SER A 133 5.87 1.22 -15.74
N ARG A 134 5.35 0.48 -14.76
CA ARG A 134 3.93 0.17 -14.63
C ARG A 134 3.20 1.27 -13.89
N GLY A 135 2.02 1.65 -14.38
CA GLY A 135 1.20 2.69 -13.73
C GLY A 135 1.60 4.13 -14.07
N ARG A 136 2.27 4.37 -15.21
CA ARG A 136 2.69 5.72 -15.62
C ARG A 136 1.56 6.74 -15.71
N TRP A 137 0.33 6.29 -16.02
CA TRP A 137 -0.83 7.17 -15.94
C TRP A 137 -1.04 7.70 -14.52
N THR A 138 -1.02 6.82 -13.52
CA THR A 138 -1.07 7.20 -12.11
C THR A 138 0.11 8.11 -11.75
N ALA A 139 1.32 7.84 -12.26
CA ALA A 139 2.51 8.66 -11.98
C ALA A 139 2.41 10.07 -12.57
N ARG A 140 1.72 10.21 -13.71
CA ARG A 140 1.44 11.52 -14.33
C ARG A 140 0.54 12.38 -13.44
N LEU A 141 -0.44 11.76 -12.78
CA LEU A 141 -1.41 12.44 -11.91
C LEU A 141 -0.87 12.62 -10.47
N ILE A 142 -0.18 11.62 -9.94
CA ILE A 142 0.35 11.56 -8.58
C ILE A 142 1.87 11.60 -8.64
N LYS A 143 2.42 12.82 -8.59
CA LYS A 143 3.86 13.07 -8.67
C LYS A 143 4.60 12.76 -7.37
N SER A 144 4.00 13.09 -6.22
CA SER A 144 4.59 12.91 -4.88
C SER A 144 3.79 11.90 -4.07
N VAL A 145 4.39 10.75 -3.76
CA VAL A 145 3.73 9.70 -2.95
C VAL A 145 3.49 10.16 -1.51
N LYS A 146 4.39 10.99 -0.96
CA LYS A 146 4.28 11.53 0.39
C LYS A 146 3.10 12.48 0.52
N THR A 147 3.03 13.49 -0.35
CA THR A 147 1.93 14.47 -0.37
C THR A 147 0.59 13.78 -0.63
N TRP A 148 0.55 12.81 -1.54
CA TRP A 148 -0.66 12.04 -1.82
C TRP A 148 -1.15 11.21 -0.64
N THR A 149 -0.23 10.62 0.12
CA THR A 149 -0.58 9.75 1.26
C THR A 149 -0.98 10.56 2.49
N GLN A 150 -0.39 11.75 2.67
CA GLN A 150 -0.60 12.62 3.84
C GLN A 150 -1.74 13.63 3.68
N ARG A 151 -2.41 13.68 2.53
CA ARG A 151 -3.53 14.60 2.31
C ARG A 151 -4.70 14.30 3.25
N GLU A 152 -5.29 15.36 3.79
CA GLU A 152 -6.42 15.27 4.73
C GLU A 152 -7.78 15.23 4.02
N HIS A 153 -7.81 15.57 2.72
CA HIS A 153 -9.01 15.68 1.91
C HIS A 153 -8.99 14.74 0.69
N GLY A 154 -10.14 14.60 0.03
CA GLY A 154 -10.27 13.85 -1.21
C GLY A 154 -10.26 12.34 -1.00
N GLU A 155 -11.22 11.84 -0.22
CA GLU A 155 -11.43 10.40 -0.07
C GLU A 155 -11.52 9.73 -1.43
N ILE A 156 -10.80 8.62 -1.55
CA ILE A 156 -10.81 7.82 -2.77
C ILE A 156 -12.13 7.07 -2.82
N ASN A 157 -12.90 7.30 -3.89
CA ASN A 157 -14.08 6.52 -4.20
C ASN A 157 -13.83 5.66 -5.45
N TYR A 158 -14.77 4.78 -5.76
CA TYR A 158 -14.66 3.85 -6.89
C TYR A 158 -14.34 4.56 -8.22
N TYR A 159 -15.07 5.63 -8.54
CA TYR A 159 -14.93 6.34 -9.81
C TYR A 159 -13.58 7.07 -9.91
N LEU A 160 -13.18 7.76 -8.84
CA LEU A 160 -11.89 8.42 -8.77
C LEU A 160 -10.74 7.41 -8.91
N THR A 161 -10.86 6.22 -8.32
CA THR A 161 -9.88 5.15 -8.52
C THR A 161 -9.79 4.70 -9.97
N GLN A 162 -10.94 4.52 -10.65
CA GLN A 162 -10.91 4.11 -12.06
C GLN A 162 -10.22 5.15 -12.93
N PHE A 163 -10.47 6.44 -12.65
CA PHE A 163 -9.77 7.55 -13.30
C PHE A 163 -8.26 7.51 -13.03
N LEU A 164 -7.85 7.43 -11.76
CA LEU A 164 -6.43 7.43 -11.37
C LEU A 164 -5.65 6.22 -11.89
N ALA A 165 -6.34 5.10 -12.11
CA ALA A 165 -5.73 3.86 -12.60
C ALA A 165 -5.83 3.71 -14.13
N ALA A 166 -6.45 4.65 -14.85
CA ALA A 166 -6.75 4.57 -16.29
C ALA A 166 -7.30 3.20 -16.71
N THR A 167 -8.30 2.71 -15.97
CA THR A 167 -8.91 1.43 -16.33
C THR A 167 -9.80 1.57 -17.56
N ALA A 168 -9.98 0.47 -18.31
CA ALA A 168 -10.84 0.43 -19.50
C ALA A 168 -12.28 0.93 -19.22
N ILE A 169 -12.77 0.83 -17.98
CA ILE A 169 -14.09 1.31 -17.59
C ILE A 169 -14.15 2.84 -17.56
N PHE A 170 -13.08 3.52 -17.17
CA PHE A 170 -13.03 4.98 -17.23
C PHE A 170 -13.17 5.49 -18.67
N TYR A 171 -12.45 4.88 -19.62
CA TYR A 171 -12.57 5.21 -21.04
C TYR A 171 -13.96 4.95 -21.62
N ARG A 172 -14.73 4.02 -21.03
CA ARG A 172 -16.12 3.74 -21.44
C ARG A 172 -17.11 4.77 -20.90
N ILE A 173 -16.84 5.34 -19.72
CA ILE A 173 -17.72 6.36 -19.09
C ILE A 173 -17.62 7.70 -19.82
N LEU A 174 -16.46 8.08 -20.36
CA LEU A 174 -16.26 9.32 -21.12
C LEU A 174 -16.84 9.33 -22.55
N LYS A 175 -17.29 8.17 -23.06
CA LYS A 175 -17.85 8.03 -24.41
C LYS A 175 -19.39 8.11 -24.44
N LYS A 176 -20.00 8.60 -23.37
CA LYS A 176 -21.43 8.92 -23.26
C LYS A 176 -21.56 10.41 -22.99
#